data_AF-A0A958JT30-F1
#
_entry.id   AF-A0A958JT30-F1
#
_cell.length_a   1.000
_cell.length_b   1.000
_cell.length_c   1.000
_cell.angle_alpha   90.00
_cell.angle_beta   90.00
_cell.angle_gamma   90.00
#
_symmetry.space_group_name_H-M   'P 1'
#
loop_
_entity.id
_entity.type
_entity.pdbx_description
1 polymer ?
#
loop_
_entity_poly.entity_id
_entity_poly.type
_entity_poly.pdbx_seq_one_letter_code
_entity_poly.pdbx_strand_id
1 'polypeptide(L)'
;MFSTNNAIWMFFLILLVLVVPARSSAGELCVYVNEQGVRREVKSLRQVPPRLRSTAQCLTAQPTTVSGSNGVSMASPKELTLEGSLRKTTINSALGPIHLRWPRTAEEKLGKDPMRATADAARMVSKALKQKSFPPEIRRLNLEWDVVFMDEKVPLGDVPMYLITNLHPAWMTPPANIYIVVERIASICGGDPAVCSKVADAKMAEVLAHEMGHAIEAQILGQVSFAGERWRAEGFATFFERIACDYSTVIPSGAVRREHQGLAQQSFQASPEQFTFDGSGQAYARASMYLEAVADERGIKGLMRVYDRLKGGEGSVLQAISDETGWSQKQLEGKARALAVMP
;
A
#
# COMPACT_ATOMS: atom_id res chain seq x y z
N MET A 1 58.29 54.29 -32.31
CA MET A 1 57.57 54.06 -31.03
C MET A 1 56.47 55.12 -30.93
N PHE A 2 55.28 54.73 -30.43
CA PHE A 2 53.93 55.31 -30.66
C PHE A 2 53.36 54.95 -32.04
N SER A 3 52.49 53.95 -32.26
CA SER A 3 51.28 53.39 -31.61
C SER A 3 49.97 54.04 -32.06
N THR A 4 49.05 53.17 -32.55
CA THR A 4 47.60 53.33 -32.81
C THR A 4 47.22 54.07 -34.11
N ASN A 5 46.17 53.72 -34.89
CA ASN A 5 44.98 52.91 -34.62
C ASN A 5 44.37 52.31 -35.90
N ASN A 6 44.10 51.01 -35.79
CA ASN A 6 43.02 50.18 -36.34
C ASN A 6 41.97 50.82 -37.25
N ALA A 7 42.04 50.44 -38.53
CA ALA A 7 40.90 50.37 -39.42
C ALA A 7 40.44 48.91 -39.52
N ILE A 8 39.34 48.55 -38.85
CA ILE A 8 38.57 47.36 -39.22
C ILE A 8 37.09 47.75 -39.21
N TRP A 9 36.64 48.05 -40.42
CA TRP A 9 35.25 48.07 -40.83
C TRP A 9 34.71 46.63 -40.95
N MET A 10 33.39 46.51 -40.76
CA MET A 10 32.53 45.38 -41.12
C MET A 10 32.77 44.06 -40.40
N PHE A 11 31.87 43.72 -39.47
CA PHE A 11 31.09 42.46 -39.50
C PHE A 11 30.03 42.52 -38.38
N PHE A 12 29.02 43.38 -38.54
CA PHE A 12 27.77 43.27 -37.78
C PHE A 12 26.93 42.18 -38.45
N LEU A 13 27.32 40.92 -38.24
CA LEU A 13 26.50 39.77 -38.62
C LEU A 13 25.43 39.60 -37.54
N ILE A 14 24.18 39.80 -37.94
CA ILE A 14 22.97 39.56 -37.16
C ILE A 14 22.96 38.10 -36.71
N LEU A 15 23.42 37.82 -35.50
CA LEU A 15 23.22 36.54 -34.82
C LEU A 15 21.82 36.58 -34.21
N LEU A 16 20.79 36.44 -35.06
CA LEU A 16 19.44 36.12 -34.62
C LEU A 16 19.51 34.68 -34.09
N VAL A 17 19.82 34.53 -32.80
CA VAL A 17 19.69 33.25 -32.11
C VAL A 17 18.20 32.91 -32.14
N LEU A 18 17.84 32.00 -33.06
CA LEU A 18 16.60 31.25 -33.00
C LEU A 18 16.64 30.48 -31.67
N VAL A 19 16.14 31.11 -30.61
CA VAL A 19 15.72 30.41 -29.40
C VAL A 19 14.49 29.61 -29.83
N VAL A 20 14.74 28.44 -30.42
CA VAL A 20 13.71 27.42 -30.55
C VAL A 20 13.33 27.10 -29.11
N PRO A 21 12.10 27.41 -28.65
CA PRO A 21 11.67 26.91 -27.36
C PRO A 21 11.82 25.40 -27.44
N ALA A 22 12.71 24.83 -26.61
CA ALA A 22 12.79 23.41 -26.44
C ALA A 22 11.39 22.97 -26.03
N ARG A 23 10.62 22.45 -26.99
CA ARG A 23 9.34 21.83 -26.70
C ARG A 23 9.69 20.72 -25.74
N SER A 24 9.36 20.91 -24.47
CA SER A 24 9.38 19.84 -23.49
C SER A 24 8.43 18.80 -24.03
N SER A 25 8.98 17.79 -24.71
CA SER A 25 8.23 16.61 -25.10
C SER A 25 7.67 16.05 -23.81
N ALA A 26 6.36 15.82 -23.77
CA ALA A 26 5.68 15.25 -22.62
C ALA A 26 6.52 14.08 -22.07
N GLY A 27 6.87 14.16 -20.78
CA GLY A 27 7.80 13.23 -20.17
C GLY A 27 7.29 11.80 -20.33
N GLU A 28 8.03 10.95 -21.03
CA GLU A 28 7.78 9.52 -21.04
C GLU A 28 8.35 8.94 -19.75
N LEU A 29 7.58 8.15 -19.00
CA LEU A 29 8.07 7.44 -17.84
C LEU A 29 8.04 5.94 -18.15
N CYS A 30 9.19 5.29 -18.08
CA CYS A 30 9.30 3.87 -18.35
C CYS A 30 9.77 3.12 -17.12
N VAL A 31 9.19 1.95 -16.92
CA VAL A 31 9.52 1.04 -15.83
C VAL A 31 9.90 -0.32 -16.41
N TYR A 32 11.01 -0.89 -15.94
CA TYR A 32 11.49 -2.21 -16.36
C TYR A 32 12.02 -3.00 -15.17
N VAL A 33 12.11 -4.33 -15.31
CA VAL A 33 12.74 -5.22 -14.32
C VAL A 33 14.10 -5.64 -14.87
N ASN A 34 15.17 -5.44 -14.11
CA ASN A 34 16.52 -5.85 -14.53
C ASN A 34 16.72 -7.37 -14.35
N GLU A 35 17.86 -7.90 -14.78
CA GLU A 35 18.16 -9.34 -14.66
C GLU A 35 18.18 -9.87 -13.22
N GLN A 36 18.34 -8.99 -12.24
CA GLN A 36 18.35 -9.33 -10.82
C GLN A 36 16.93 -9.32 -10.22
N GLY A 37 15.89 -9.16 -11.05
CA GLY A 37 14.51 -9.01 -10.58
C GLY A 37 14.20 -7.63 -9.98
N VAL A 38 15.13 -6.67 -10.06
CA VAL A 38 14.96 -5.33 -9.48
C VAL A 38 14.27 -4.41 -10.47
N ARG A 39 13.15 -3.83 -10.04
CA ARG A 39 12.39 -2.85 -10.82
C ARG A 39 13.11 -1.49 -10.83
N ARG A 40 13.20 -0.86 -12.01
CA ARG A 40 13.86 0.43 -12.25
C ARG A 40 12.94 1.36 -13.02
N GLU A 41 12.94 2.63 -12.63
CA GLU A 41 12.19 3.72 -13.27
C GLU A 41 13.16 4.63 -14.01
N VAL A 42 12.82 4.99 -15.26
CA VAL A 42 13.62 5.86 -16.12
C VAL A 42 12.74 6.81 -16.93
N LYS A 43 13.29 7.95 -17.34
CA LYS A 43 12.55 9.05 -17.98
C LYS A 43 12.31 8.88 -19.50
N SER A 44 12.55 7.70 -20.05
CA SER A 44 12.21 7.35 -21.44
C SER A 44 12.61 5.91 -21.75
N LEU A 45 12.02 5.35 -22.82
CA LEU A 45 12.37 4.00 -23.29
C LEU A 45 13.84 3.90 -23.71
N ARG A 46 14.45 5.04 -24.12
CA ARG A 46 15.87 5.11 -24.50
C ARG A 46 16.81 4.80 -23.35
N GLN A 47 16.42 5.15 -22.12
CA GLN A 47 17.18 4.89 -20.91
C GLN A 47 17.02 3.45 -20.40
N VAL A 48 16.09 2.67 -20.95
CA VAL A 48 15.97 1.24 -20.68
C VAL A 48 17.08 0.49 -21.45
N PRO A 49 17.83 -0.43 -20.80
CA PRO A 49 18.81 -1.27 -21.47
C PRO A 49 18.22 -1.95 -22.72
N PRO A 50 18.89 -1.96 -23.88
CA PRO A 50 18.30 -2.40 -25.15
C PRO A 50 17.57 -3.74 -25.11
N ARG A 51 18.12 -4.73 -24.40
CA ARG A 51 17.52 -6.07 -24.25
C ARG A 51 16.26 -6.14 -23.39
N LEU A 52 15.97 -5.10 -22.60
CA LEU A 52 14.80 -5.01 -21.72
C LEU A 52 13.74 -4.04 -22.24
N ARG A 53 13.97 -3.41 -23.41
CA ARG A 53 13.03 -2.42 -23.98
C ARG A 53 11.70 -3.04 -24.37
N SER A 54 11.69 -4.28 -24.86
CA SER A 54 10.47 -4.99 -25.25
C SER A 54 9.59 -5.39 -24.06
N THR A 55 10.15 -5.43 -22.85
CA THR A 55 9.43 -5.76 -21.62
C THR A 55 9.20 -4.55 -20.72
N ALA A 56 9.72 -3.38 -21.10
CA ALA A 56 9.50 -2.15 -20.37
C ALA A 56 8.09 -1.61 -20.60
N GLN A 57 7.46 -1.16 -19.51
CA GLN A 57 6.17 -0.51 -19.52
C GLN A 57 6.39 1.00 -19.53
N CYS A 58 5.97 1.68 -20.60
CA CYS A 58 6.14 3.11 -20.77
C CYS A 58 4.80 3.83 -20.79
N LEU A 59 4.73 4.92 -20.02
CA LEU A 59 3.65 5.89 -20.06
C LEU A 59 4.15 7.16 -20.69
N THR A 60 3.49 7.59 -21.75
CA THR A 60 3.57 9.00 -22.14
C THR A 60 2.68 9.77 -21.17
N ALA A 61 3.25 10.67 -20.35
CA ALA A 61 2.42 11.59 -19.59
C ALA A 61 1.52 12.31 -20.60
N GLN A 62 0.20 12.07 -20.57
CA GLN A 62 -0.68 12.91 -21.35
C GLN A 62 -0.48 14.34 -20.85
N PRO A 63 -0.38 15.34 -21.73
CA PRO A 63 -0.36 16.72 -21.30
C PRO A 63 -1.70 16.99 -20.63
N THR A 64 -1.74 16.86 -19.31
CA THR A 64 -2.86 17.28 -18.49
C THR A 64 -2.97 18.78 -18.69
N THR A 65 -3.96 19.17 -19.50
CA THR A 65 -4.49 20.51 -19.40
C THR A 65 -5.02 20.65 -17.99
N VAL A 66 -4.74 21.81 -17.38
CA VAL A 66 -5.17 22.28 -16.05
C VAL A 66 -4.15 22.03 -14.92
N SER A 67 -3.49 23.14 -14.59
CA SER A 67 -2.76 23.43 -13.35
C SER A 67 -3.45 22.91 -12.10
N GLY A 68 -2.66 22.35 -11.18
CA GLY A 68 -3.03 22.15 -9.78
C GLY A 68 -3.41 20.71 -9.44
N SER A 69 -2.44 19.95 -8.94
CA SER A 69 -2.63 18.79 -8.04
C SER A 69 -3.56 17.64 -8.46
N ASN A 70 -3.69 17.29 -9.74
CA ASN A 70 -4.41 16.06 -10.12
C ASN A 70 -3.47 15.06 -10.79
N GLY A 71 -2.82 14.23 -9.97
CA GLY A 71 -2.34 12.92 -10.43
C GLY A 71 -3.52 12.11 -10.98
N VAL A 72 -3.24 11.12 -11.83
CA VAL A 72 -4.26 10.17 -12.31
C VAL A 72 -5.11 9.73 -11.12
N SER A 73 -6.39 10.06 -11.12
CA SER A 73 -7.33 9.59 -10.10
C SER A 73 -7.47 8.08 -10.29
N MET A 74 -7.32 7.33 -9.22
CA MET A 74 -7.41 5.88 -9.27
C MET A 74 -8.81 5.45 -9.71
N ALA A 75 -8.91 4.74 -10.83
CA ALA A 75 -10.19 4.25 -11.33
C ALA A 75 -10.79 3.26 -10.33
N SER A 76 -12.12 3.28 -10.16
CA SER A 76 -12.79 2.34 -9.27
C SER A 76 -12.59 0.88 -9.72
N PRO A 77 -12.73 -0.14 -8.85
CA PRO A 77 -12.55 -1.54 -9.27
C PRO A 77 -13.51 -1.97 -10.39
N LYS A 78 -14.67 -1.34 -10.45
CA LYS A 78 -15.70 -1.56 -11.48
C LYS A 78 -15.30 -0.95 -12.84
N GLU A 79 -14.54 0.15 -12.85
CA GLU A 79 -14.11 0.87 -14.06
C GLU A 79 -12.74 0.42 -14.58
N LEU A 80 -11.90 -0.16 -13.71
CA LEU A 80 -10.54 -0.58 -14.05
C LEU A 80 -10.52 -1.53 -15.26
N THR A 81 -9.69 -1.23 -16.24
CA THR A 81 -9.58 -2.01 -17.48
C THR A 81 -8.72 -3.25 -17.25
N LEU A 82 -9.29 -4.44 -17.42
CA LEU A 82 -8.57 -5.71 -17.29
C LEU A 82 -8.52 -6.40 -18.65
N GLU A 83 -7.35 -6.89 -19.05
CA GLU A 83 -7.17 -7.63 -20.29
C GLU A 83 -7.73 -9.07 -20.20
N GLY A 84 -8.17 -9.60 -21.33
CA GLY A 84 -8.53 -11.02 -21.48
C GLY A 84 -9.91 -11.41 -20.94
N SER A 85 -10.10 -12.71 -20.70
CA SER A 85 -11.36 -13.27 -20.19
C SER A 85 -11.51 -12.96 -18.71
N LEU A 86 -12.57 -12.25 -18.33
CA LEU A 86 -12.83 -11.86 -16.95
C LEU A 86 -13.76 -12.85 -16.25
N ARG A 87 -13.48 -13.08 -14.96
CA ARG A 87 -14.41 -13.68 -14.01
C ARG A 87 -15.00 -12.61 -13.13
N LYS A 88 -16.26 -12.82 -12.75
CA LYS A 88 -16.96 -12.02 -11.74
C LYS A 88 -17.72 -12.97 -10.82
N THR A 89 -17.69 -12.71 -9.53
CA THR A 89 -18.53 -13.42 -8.57
C THR A 89 -18.90 -12.51 -7.42
N THR A 90 -19.84 -12.94 -6.59
CA THR A 90 -20.21 -12.24 -5.37
C THR A 90 -20.23 -13.22 -4.21
N ILE A 91 -19.53 -12.86 -3.13
CA ILE A 91 -19.53 -13.61 -1.87
C ILE A 91 -20.37 -12.83 -0.86
N ASN A 92 -21.41 -13.46 -0.33
CA ASN A 92 -22.15 -12.88 0.79
C ASN A 92 -21.40 -13.20 2.08
N SER A 93 -20.99 -12.16 2.80
CA SER A 93 -20.25 -12.29 4.06
C SER A 93 -20.96 -11.56 5.20
N ALA A 94 -20.50 -11.80 6.43
CA ALA A 94 -20.98 -11.06 7.59
C ALA A 94 -20.50 -9.61 7.65
N LEU A 95 -19.60 -9.20 6.74
CA LEU A 95 -19.15 -7.81 6.55
C LEU A 95 -19.88 -7.11 5.39
N GLY A 96 -20.85 -7.80 4.77
CA GLY A 96 -21.56 -7.36 3.57
C GLY A 96 -21.18 -8.14 2.31
N PRO A 97 -21.80 -7.80 1.16
CA PRO A 97 -21.50 -8.43 -0.12
C PRO A 97 -20.10 -8.04 -0.60
N ILE A 98 -19.36 -9.01 -1.15
CA ILE A 98 -18.03 -8.82 -1.72
C ILE A 98 -18.08 -9.17 -3.20
N HIS A 99 -17.98 -8.15 -4.05
CA HIS A 99 -17.91 -8.29 -5.49
C HIS A 99 -16.46 -8.51 -5.91
N LEU A 100 -16.19 -9.68 -6.48
CA LEU A 100 -14.86 -10.05 -6.95
C LEU A 100 -14.80 -9.96 -8.47
N ARG A 101 -13.69 -9.44 -8.99
CA ARG A 101 -13.38 -9.38 -10.43
C ARG A 101 -11.91 -9.70 -10.68
N TRP A 102 -11.61 -10.59 -11.62
CA TRP A 102 -10.22 -10.93 -12.00
C TRP A 102 -10.12 -11.45 -13.44
N PRO A 103 -8.97 -11.29 -14.12
CA PRO A 103 -8.71 -11.94 -15.39
C PRO A 103 -8.31 -13.41 -15.16
N ARG A 104 -8.59 -14.29 -16.12
CA ARG A 104 -8.18 -15.71 -16.02
C ARG A 104 -6.67 -15.91 -15.87
N THR A 105 -5.85 -14.98 -16.37
CA THR A 105 -4.38 -14.98 -16.20
C THR A 105 -3.98 -14.97 -14.71
N ALA A 106 -4.77 -14.35 -13.83
CA ALA A 106 -4.53 -14.39 -12.39
C ALA A 106 -4.71 -15.79 -11.77
N GLU A 107 -5.56 -16.65 -12.37
CA GLU A 107 -5.78 -18.04 -11.91
C GLU A 107 -4.55 -18.93 -12.15
N GLU A 108 -3.64 -18.54 -13.04
CA GLU A 108 -2.38 -19.27 -13.25
C GLU A 108 -1.41 -19.08 -12.07
N LYS A 109 -1.60 -18.01 -11.30
CA LYS A 109 -0.74 -17.60 -10.20
C LYS A 109 -1.35 -17.92 -8.83
N LEU A 110 -2.67 -17.91 -8.74
CA LEU A 110 -3.44 -18.32 -7.56
C LEU A 110 -4.01 -19.69 -7.85
N GLY A 111 -3.68 -20.71 -7.04
CA GLY A 111 -3.89 -22.14 -7.35
C GLY A 111 -5.31 -22.66 -7.68
N LYS A 112 -6.29 -21.78 -7.98
CA LYS A 112 -7.43 -21.96 -8.91
C LYS A 112 -8.28 -20.69 -9.00
N ASP A 113 -8.64 -20.11 -7.86
CA ASP A 113 -9.46 -18.90 -7.77
C ASP A 113 -9.18 -18.13 -6.46
N PRO A 114 -9.41 -16.81 -6.42
CA PRO A 114 -9.20 -16.01 -5.20
C PRO A 114 -10.35 -16.12 -4.17
N MET A 115 -11.42 -16.87 -4.46
CA MET A 115 -12.63 -16.86 -3.63
C MET A 115 -12.36 -17.44 -2.25
N ARG A 116 -11.56 -18.50 -2.17
CA ARG A 116 -11.24 -19.14 -0.89
C ARG A 116 -10.50 -18.19 0.06
N ALA A 117 -9.44 -17.55 -0.41
CA ALA A 117 -8.68 -16.58 0.38
C ALA A 117 -9.56 -15.38 0.80
N THR A 118 -10.42 -14.91 -0.11
CA THR A 118 -11.36 -13.82 0.17
C THR A 118 -12.40 -14.18 1.23
N ALA A 119 -13.01 -15.36 1.11
CA ALA A 119 -13.98 -15.85 2.09
C ALA A 119 -13.31 -16.06 3.46
N ASP A 120 -12.06 -16.53 3.48
CA ASP A 120 -11.27 -16.66 4.71
C ASP A 120 -11.03 -15.30 5.36
N ALA A 121 -10.53 -14.32 4.60
CA ALA A 121 -10.30 -12.94 5.05
C ALA A 121 -11.57 -12.31 5.63
N ALA A 122 -12.68 -12.34 4.90
CA ALA A 122 -13.94 -11.79 5.36
C ALA A 122 -14.43 -12.44 6.68
N ARG A 123 -14.24 -13.76 6.82
CA ARG A 123 -14.61 -14.49 8.04
C ARG A 123 -13.68 -14.13 9.21
N MET A 124 -12.37 -14.05 8.97
CA MET A 124 -11.37 -13.64 9.97
C MET A 124 -11.66 -12.26 10.53
N VAL A 125 -11.83 -11.30 9.62
CA VAL A 125 -12.13 -9.91 9.95
C VAL A 125 -13.47 -9.81 10.69
N SER A 126 -14.52 -10.50 10.25
CA SER A 126 -15.80 -10.54 10.97
C SER A 126 -15.66 -11.08 12.39
N LYS A 127 -14.86 -12.14 12.60
CA LYS A 127 -14.62 -12.69 13.94
C LYS A 127 -13.85 -11.72 14.83
N ALA A 128 -12.81 -11.06 14.30
CA ALA A 128 -12.05 -10.05 15.02
C ALA A 128 -12.93 -8.86 15.44
N LEU A 129 -13.77 -8.35 14.53
CA LEU A 129 -14.70 -7.26 14.84
C LEU A 129 -15.76 -7.64 15.86
N LYS A 130 -16.20 -8.90 15.90
CA LYS A 130 -17.21 -9.37 16.86
C LYS A 130 -16.70 -9.49 18.30
N GLN A 131 -15.40 -9.30 18.54
CA GLN A 131 -14.89 -9.18 19.89
C GLN A 131 -15.58 -8.02 20.64
N LYS A 132 -15.92 -8.23 21.92
CA LYS A 132 -16.72 -7.27 22.72
C LYS A 132 -16.07 -5.89 22.91
N SER A 133 -14.84 -5.72 22.45
CA SER A 133 -14.02 -4.53 22.67
C SER A 133 -14.10 -3.50 21.54
N PHE A 134 -14.59 -3.86 20.35
CA PHE A 134 -14.86 -2.89 19.28
C PHE A 134 -16.22 -2.17 19.50
N PRO A 135 -16.36 -0.91 19.04
CA PRO A 135 -17.60 -0.15 19.18
C PRO A 135 -18.77 -0.78 18.40
N PRO A 136 -20.01 -0.73 18.90
CA PRO A 136 -21.16 -1.42 18.28
C PRO A 136 -21.40 -1.12 16.80
N GLU A 137 -21.08 0.08 16.34
CA GLU A 137 -21.11 0.52 14.95
C GLU A 137 -20.12 -0.25 14.09
N ILE A 138 -18.89 -0.45 14.56
CA ILE A 138 -17.85 -1.23 13.86
C ILE A 138 -18.17 -2.73 13.89
N ARG A 139 -18.71 -3.26 15.00
CA ARG A 139 -19.08 -4.69 15.07
C ARG A 139 -20.21 -5.08 14.12
N ARG A 140 -21.05 -4.11 13.74
CA ARG A 140 -22.19 -4.26 12.83
C ARG A 140 -21.88 -3.77 11.42
N LEU A 141 -20.60 -3.56 11.12
CA LEU A 141 -20.16 -3.07 9.83
C LEU A 141 -20.68 -3.98 8.71
N ASN A 142 -21.31 -3.35 7.73
CA ASN A 142 -21.87 -4.00 6.56
C ASN A 142 -21.59 -3.07 5.36
N LEU A 143 -20.51 -3.35 4.64
CA LEU A 143 -20.05 -2.59 3.49
C LEU A 143 -20.24 -3.41 2.22
N GLU A 144 -20.49 -2.73 1.11
CA GLU A 144 -20.33 -3.32 -0.21
C GLU A 144 -18.84 -3.25 -0.57
N TRP A 145 -18.19 -4.42 -0.66
CA TRP A 145 -16.77 -4.52 -0.97
C TRP A 145 -16.59 -4.78 -2.46
N ASP A 146 -15.74 -3.99 -3.10
CA ASP A 146 -15.34 -4.20 -4.49
C ASP A 146 -13.86 -4.60 -4.51
N VAL A 147 -13.58 -5.83 -4.89
CA VAL A 147 -12.22 -6.39 -4.87
C VAL A 147 -11.83 -6.81 -6.28
N VAL A 148 -10.78 -6.18 -6.81
CA VAL A 148 -10.23 -6.49 -8.13
C VAL A 148 -8.84 -7.10 -8.02
N PHE A 149 -8.64 -8.25 -8.67
CA PHE A 149 -7.33 -8.86 -8.84
C PHE A 149 -6.83 -8.54 -10.24
N MET A 150 -5.63 -8.02 -10.33
CA MET A 150 -4.91 -7.72 -11.56
C MET A 150 -3.72 -8.67 -11.70
N ASP A 151 -3.36 -8.91 -12.95
CA ASP A 151 -2.08 -9.52 -13.28
C ASP A 151 -0.97 -8.45 -13.36
N GLU A 152 0.23 -8.82 -13.80
CA GLU A 152 1.39 -7.93 -13.92
C GLU A 152 1.17 -6.77 -14.89
N LYS A 153 0.17 -6.88 -15.77
CA LYS A 153 -0.23 -5.85 -16.73
C LYS A 153 -1.23 -4.90 -16.09
N VAL A 154 -0.82 -4.29 -14.98
CA VAL A 154 -1.60 -3.24 -14.32
C VAL A 154 -1.90 -2.13 -15.34
N PRO A 155 -3.17 -1.74 -15.54
CA PRO A 155 -3.54 -0.71 -16.49
C PRO A 155 -2.96 0.64 -16.06
N LEU A 156 -1.85 1.03 -16.69
CA LEU A 156 -1.05 2.19 -16.32
C LEU A 156 -1.82 3.53 -16.40
N GLY A 157 -2.94 3.57 -17.14
CA GLY A 157 -3.83 4.73 -17.24
C GLY A 157 -4.88 4.82 -16.13
N ASP A 158 -5.13 3.72 -15.41
CA ASP A 158 -6.21 3.60 -14.41
C ASP A 158 -5.66 3.60 -12.98
N VAL A 159 -4.36 3.30 -12.80
CA VAL A 159 -3.69 3.21 -11.49
C VAL A 159 -2.56 4.24 -11.39
N PRO A 160 -2.52 5.06 -10.33
CA PRO A 160 -1.43 6.02 -10.12
C PRO A 160 -0.05 5.36 -10.13
N MET A 161 0.90 5.96 -10.88
CA MET A 161 2.22 5.34 -11.09
C MET A 161 2.99 5.03 -9.82
N TYR A 162 2.86 5.85 -8.77
CA TYR A 162 3.54 5.59 -7.50
C TYR A 162 3.06 4.29 -6.83
N LEU A 163 1.79 3.88 -7.02
CA LEU A 163 1.29 2.59 -6.53
C LEU A 163 1.80 1.43 -7.38
N ILE A 164 1.98 1.70 -8.67
CA ILE A 164 2.57 0.73 -9.59
C ILE A 164 4.04 0.52 -9.27
N THR A 165 4.83 1.56 -9.03
CA THR A 165 6.28 1.43 -8.81
C THR A 165 6.63 0.93 -7.41
N ASN A 166 5.81 1.22 -6.40
CA ASN A 166 5.91 0.61 -5.09
C ASN A 166 5.63 -0.90 -5.20
N LEU A 167 6.48 -1.75 -4.61
CA LEU A 167 6.33 -3.22 -4.63
C LEU A 167 5.17 -3.74 -3.75
N HIS A 168 4.27 -2.86 -3.30
CA HIS A 168 3.16 -3.21 -2.40
C HIS A 168 2.15 -4.13 -3.12
N PRO A 169 1.75 -5.27 -2.54
CA PRO A 169 0.95 -6.27 -3.24
C PRO A 169 -0.52 -5.85 -3.48
N ALA A 170 -1.04 -4.93 -2.68
CA ALA A 170 -2.42 -4.47 -2.77
C ALA A 170 -2.58 -3.01 -2.36
N TRP A 171 -3.75 -2.42 -2.57
CA TRP A 171 -4.07 -1.09 -2.04
C TRP A 171 -5.58 -1.02 -1.77
N MET A 172 -5.97 -0.20 -0.79
CA MET A 172 -7.37 0.09 -0.49
C MET A 172 -7.70 1.56 -0.73
N THR A 173 -8.85 1.82 -1.35
CA THR A 173 -9.46 3.16 -1.38
C THR A 173 -10.84 3.14 -0.74
N PRO A 174 -11.22 4.17 0.04
CA PRO A 174 -12.53 4.22 0.68
C PRO A 174 -13.69 4.08 -0.31
N PRO A 175 -14.84 3.57 0.14
CA PRO A 175 -15.08 3.03 1.49
C PRO A 175 -14.61 1.58 1.68
N ALA A 176 -14.48 0.79 0.61
CA ALA A 176 -14.22 -0.65 0.66
C ALA A 176 -13.72 -1.22 -0.69
N ASN A 177 -12.96 -0.42 -1.45
CA ASN A 177 -12.41 -0.84 -2.74
C ASN A 177 -10.99 -1.39 -2.55
N ILE A 178 -10.77 -2.66 -2.86
CA ILE A 178 -9.46 -3.31 -2.71
C ILE A 178 -8.96 -3.74 -4.09
N TYR A 179 -7.69 -3.52 -4.32
CA TYR A 179 -7.04 -3.83 -5.58
C TYR A 179 -5.80 -4.64 -5.29
N ILE A 180 -5.61 -5.75 -6.00
CA ILE A 180 -4.56 -6.73 -5.69
C ILE A 180 -3.77 -7.03 -6.95
N VAL A 181 -2.44 -6.96 -6.86
CA VAL A 181 -1.54 -7.39 -7.93
C VAL A 181 -1.05 -8.79 -7.58
N VAL A 182 -1.60 -9.78 -8.28
CA VAL A 182 -1.51 -11.19 -7.90
C VAL A 182 -0.09 -11.74 -7.92
N GLU A 183 0.73 -11.33 -8.88
CA GLU A 183 2.10 -11.79 -9.04
C GLU A 183 3.01 -11.32 -7.91
N ARG A 184 2.70 -10.17 -7.29
CA ARG A 184 3.45 -9.70 -6.12
C ARG A 184 3.23 -10.64 -4.94
N ILE A 185 2.07 -11.28 -4.86
CA ILE A 185 1.76 -12.29 -3.84
C ILE A 185 2.36 -13.63 -4.24
N ALA A 186 2.23 -14.03 -5.51
CA ALA A 186 2.76 -15.31 -6.00
C ALA A 186 4.30 -15.37 -6.00
N SER A 187 4.99 -14.24 -6.23
CA SER A 187 6.47 -14.18 -6.22
C SER A 187 7.08 -14.55 -4.87
N ILE A 188 6.34 -14.41 -3.77
CA ILE A 188 6.72 -14.82 -2.41
C ILE A 188 6.90 -16.36 -2.33
N CYS A 189 6.28 -17.11 -3.24
CA CYS A 189 6.34 -18.57 -3.25
C CYS A 189 7.57 -19.13 -4.00
N GLY A 190 8.53 -18.29 -4.42
CA GLY A 190 9.78 -18.75 -5.04
C GLY A 190 9.63 -19.41 -6.41
N GLY A 191 8.46 -19.32 -7.04
CA GLY A 191 8.22 -19.80 -8.41
C GLY A 191 7.82 -21.26 -8.56
N ASP A 192 7.66 -22.05 -7.48
CA ASP A 192 7.17 -23.44 -7.55
C ASP A 192 5.63 -23.49 -7.50
N PRO A 193 4.94 -23.88 -8.60
CA PRO A 193 3.47 -23.85 -8.69
C PRO A 193 2.74 -24.75 -7.68
N ALA A 194 3.34 -25.86 -7.24
CA ALA A 194 2.69 -26.82 -6.34
C ALA A 194 2.73 -26.38 -4.87
N VAL A 195 3.84 -25.76 -4.45
CA VAL A 195 3.99 -25.08 -3.15
C VAL A 195 3.18 -23.77 -3.14
N CYS A 196 3.03 -23.13 -4.31
CA CYS A 196 2.37 -21.83 -4.47
C CYS A 196 0.92 -21.83 -4.02
N SER A 197 0.10 -22.86 -4.30
CA SER A 197 -1.36 -22.74 -4.10
C SER A 197 -1.80 -22.44 -2.65
N LYS A 198 -1.32 -23.22 -1.67
CA LYS A 198 -1.69 -23.01 -0.25
C LYS A 198 -0.98 -21.81 0.36
N VAL A 199 0.27 -21.57 -0.01
CA VAL A 199 1.06 -20.43 0.48
C VAL A 199 0.48 -19.13 -0.08
N ALA A 200 0.09 -19.12 -1.35
CA ALA A 200 -0.58 -18.00 -2.00
C ALA A 200 -1.98 -17.77 -1.41
N ASP A 201 -2.78 -18.81 -1.14
CA ASP A 201 -4.07 -18.66 -0.45
C ASP A 201 -3.90 -17.99 0.92
N ALA A 202 -2.94 -18.45 1.71
CA ALA A 202 -2.64 -17.91 3.04
C ALA A 202 -2.18 -16.45 2.95
N LYS A 203 -1.20 -16.17 2.08
CA LYS A 203 -0.66 -14.80 1.92
C LYS A 203 -1.68 -13.85 1.30
N MET A 204 -2.53 -14.33 0.41
CA MET A 204 -3.64 -13.57 -0.15
C MET A 204 -4.67 -13.23 0.93
N ALA A 205 -5.04 -14.19 1.78
CA ALA A 205 -5.97 -13.96 2.88
C ALA A 205 -5.42 -12.96 3.91
N GLU A 206 -4.12 -13.03 4.17
CA GLU A 206 -3.37 -12.08 5.01
C GLU A 206 -3.41 -10.66 4.43
N VAL A 207 -2.99 -10.48 3.17
CA VAL A 207 -3.05 -9.18 2.47
C VAL A 207 -4.47 -8.62 2.44
N LEU A 208 -5.47 -9.45 2.15
CA LEU A 208 -6.88 -9.01 2.18
C LEU A 208 -7.32 -8.55 3.58
N ALA A 209 -6.88 -9.23 4.65
CA ALA A 209 -7.19 -8.82 6.01
C ALA A 209 -6.55 -7.47 6.37
N HIS A 210 -5.33 -7.22 5.88
CA HIS A 210 -4.64 -5.94 6.00
C HIS A 210 -5.43 -4.81 5.32
N GLU A 211 -5.78 -4.99 4.05
CA GLU A 211 -6.52 -3.97 3.27
C GLU A 211 -7.93 -3.73 3.84
N MET A 212 -8.61 -4.77 4.31
CA MET A 212 -9.86 -4.62 5.06
C MET A 212 -9.66 -3.84 6.37
N GLY A 213 -8.50 -3.98 7.01
CA GLY A 213 -8.09 -3.20 8.19
C GLY A 213 -8.07 -1.71 7.91
N HIS A 214 -7.53 -1.25 6.78
CA HIS A 214 -7.60 0.15 6.39
C HIS A 214 -9.05 0.64 6.22
N ALA A 215 -9.93 -0.19 5.64
CA ALA A 215 -11.33 0.19 5.42
C ALA A 215 -12.04 0.35 6.77
N ILE A 216 -11.77 -0.57 7.72
CA ILE A 216 -12.27 -0.49 9.09
C ILE A 216 -11.76 0.75 9.79
N GLU A 217 -10.48 1.08 9.64
CA GLU A 217 -9.88 2.30 10.18
C GLU A 217 -10.62 3.55 9.67
N ALA A 218 -10.89 3.61 8.37
CA ALA A 218 -11.63 4.71 7.76
C ALA A 218 -13.03 4.85 8.38
N GLN A 219 -13.71 3.73 8.63
CA GLN A 219 -15.03 3.74 9.28
C GLN A 219 -14.94 4.20 10.73
N ILE A 220 -13.88 3.82 11.46
CA ILE A 220 -13.61 4.32 12.80
C ILE A 220 -13.44 5.83 12.75
N LEU A 221 -12.59 6.35 11.87
CA LEU A 221 -12.29 7.79 11.77
C LEU A 221 -13.41 8.64 11.15
N GLY A 222 -14.54 8.04 10.76
CA GLY A 222 -15.65 8.78 10.14
C GLY A 222 -15.35 9.23 8.70
N GLN A 223 -14.57 8.44 7.96
CA GLN A 223 -14.15 8.71 6.57
C GLN A 223 -13.30 9.97 6.39
N VAL A 224 -12.72 10.50 7.48
CA VAL A 224 -11.78 11.62 7.42
C VAL A 224 -10.54 11.19 6.63
N SER A 225 -10.06 12.10 5.77
CA SER A 225 -8.93 11.89 4.87
C SER A 225 -7.72 11.27 5.58
N PHE A 226 -7.14 10.23 4.98
CA PHE A 226 -5.87 9.61 5.42
C PHE A 226 -4.64 10.54 5.28
N ALA A 227 -4.84 11.77 4.79
CA ALA A 227 -3.77 12.73 4.56
C ALA A 227 -3.21 13.25 5.89
N GLY A 228 -2.15 12.62 6.39
CA GLY A 228 -1.37 13.19 7.50
C GLY A 228 -0.42 12.20 8.17
N GLU A 229 -0.82 10.94 8.34
CA GLU A 229 -0.04 9.98 9.14
C GLU A 229 -0.05 8.58 8.51
N ARG A 230 0.75 8.38 7.46
CA ARG A 230 0.87 7.08 6.79
C ARG A 230 1.24 5.97 7.77
N TRP A 231 2.23 6.20 8.63
CA TRP A 231 2.67 5.18 9.61
C TRP A 231 1.54 4.71 10.53
N ARG A 232 0.59 5.59 10.88
CA ARG A 232 -0.57 5.27 11.71
C ARG A 232 -1.51 4.31 10.96
N ALA A 233 -1.86 4.66 9.72
CA ALA A 233 -2.75 3.86 8.88
C ALA A 233 -2.20 2.45 8.63
N GLU A 234 -0.93 2.38 8.25
CA GLU A 234 -0.21 1.13 8.00
C GLU A 234 -0.02 0.33 9.31
N GLY A 235 0.27 1.03 10.41
CA GLY A 235 0.36 0.45 11.74
C GLY A 235 -0.95 -0.15 12.22
N PHE A 236 -2.09 0.49 11.97
CA PHE A 236 -3.41 -0.03 12.32
C PHE A 236 -3.78 -1.25 11.49
N ALA A 237 -3.61 -1.18 10.18
CA ALA A 237 -3.89 -2.31 9.31
C ALA A 237 -3.05 -3.53 9.71
N THR A 238 -1.75 -3.33 9.98
CA THR A 238 -0.85 -4.38 10.47
C THR A 238 -1.26 -4.92 11.85
N PHE A 239 -1.65 -4.04 12.79
CA PHE A 239 -2.15 -4.45 14.10
C PHE A 239 -3.43 -5.28 13.98
N PHE A 240 -4.36 -4.84 13.14
CA PHE A 240 -5.66 -5.47 12.95
C PHE A 240 -5.53 -6.81 12.23
N GLU A 241 -4.71 -6.86 11.19
CA GLU A 241 -4.32 -8.06 10.44
C GLU A 241 -3.86 -9.17 11.40
N ARG A 242 -2.95 -8.87 12.33
CA ARG A 242 -2.47 -9.84 13.32
C ARG A 242 -3.59 -10.46 14.14
N ILE A 243 -4.55 -9.65 14.60
CA ILE A 243 -5.69 -10.12 15.39
C ILE A 243 -6.67 -10.91 14.52
N ALA A 244 -6.89 -10.49 13.28
CA ALA A 244 -7.78 -11.17 12.35
C ALA A 244 -7.22 -12.54 11.93
N CYS A 245 -5.93 -12.62 11.61
CA CYS A 245 -5.26 -13.83 11.13
C CYS A 245 -5.25 -14.97 12.15
N ASP A 246 -5.39 -14.68 13.46
CA ASP A 246 -5.57 -15.71 14.49
C ASP A 246 -6.87 -16.53 14.31
N TYR A 247 -7.82 -16.04 13.50
CA TYR A 247 -9.07 -16.73 13.16
C TYR A 247 -9.08 -17.42 11.78
N SER A 248 -7.93 -17.50 11.12
CA SER A 248 -7.80 -18.10 9.78
C SER A 248 -8.03 -19.61 9.80
N THR A 249 -8.43 -20.15 8.66
CA THR A 249 -8.38 -21.61 8.40
C THR A 249 -7.25 -22.00 7.45
N VAL A 250 -6.54 -21.02 6.89
CA VAL A 250 -5.44 -21.23 5.93
C VAL A 250 -4.10 -20.68 6.41
N ILE A 251 -4.11 -19.72 7.36
CA ILE A 251 -2.94 -19.19 8.05
C ILE A 251 -2.81 -19.88 9.41
N PRO A 252 -1.63 -20.44 9.77
CA PRO A 252 -1.43 -21.00 11.10
C PRO A 252 -1.58 -19.94 12.20
N SER A 253 -2.28 -20.28 13.28
CA SER A 253 -2.51 -19.36 14.40
C SER A 253 -1.19 -18.83 14.98
N GLY A 254 -1.14 -17.51 15.24
CA GLY A 254 0.05 -16.81 15.70
C GLY A 254 1.20 -16.69 14.70
N ALA A 255 1.10 -17.21 13.46
CA ALA A 255 2.19 -17.10 12.48
C ALA A 255 2.50 -15.65 12.11
N VAL A 256 1.47 -14.90 11.70
CA VAL A 256 1.56 -13.48 11.35
C VAL A 256 2.02 -12.63 12.54
N ARG A 257 1.56 -12.97 13.76
CA ARG A 257 2.02 -12.33 15.00
C ARG A 257 3.53 -12.47 15.19
N ARG A 258 4.06 -13.70 15.11
CA ARG A 258 5.49 -13.98 15.27
C ARG A 258 6.33 -13.31 14.18
N GLU A 259 5.86 -13.32 12.94
CA GLU A 259 6.53 -12.64 11.83
C GLU A 259 6.69 -11.13 12.10
N HIS A 260 5.60 -10.44 12.45
CA HIS A 260 5.68 -9.01 12.75
C HIS A 260 6.46 -8.71 14.03
N GLN A 261 6.42 -9.56 15.05
CA GLN A 261 7.28 -9.39 16.23
C GLN A 261 8.77 -9.45 15.83
N GLY A 262 9.16 -10.43 15.02
CA GLY A 262 10.53 -10.54 14.50
C GLY A 262 10.96 -9.32 13.66
N LEU A 263 10.09 -8.83 12.77
CA LEU A 263 10.34 -7.63 11.97
C LEU A 263 10.44 -6.36 12.83
N ALA A 264 9.58 -6.21 13.84
CA ALA A 264 9.65 -5.08 14.76
C ALA A 264 10.91 -5.14 15.63
N GLN A 265 11.30 -6.32 16.09
CA GLN A 265 12.55 -6.51 16.83
C GLN A 265 13.76 -6.06 16.01
N GLN A 266 13.83 -6.45 14.73
CA GLN A 266 14.86 -5.98 13.81
C GLN A 266 14.81 -4.46 13.64
N SER A 267 13.62 -3.86 13.52
CA SER A 267 13.46 -2.40 13.45
C SER A 267 14.02 -1.69 14.67
N PHE A 268 13.69 -2.16 15.89
CA PHE A 268 14.20 -1.57 17.13
C PHE A 268 15.71 -1.77 17.31
N GLN A 269 16.29 -2.85 16.78
CA GLN A 269 17.74 -3.06 16.79
C GLN A 269 18.46 -2.11 15.83
N ALA A 270 17.91 -1.93 14.61
CA ALA A 270 18.49 -1.07 13.60
C ALA A 270 18.37 0.42 13.93
N SER A 271 17.29 0.84 14.60
CA SER A 271 17.08 2.25 14.98
C SER A 271 16.43 2.35 16.37
N PRO A 272 17.21 2.21 17.46
CA PRO A 272 16.66 2.13 18.82
C PRO A 272 15.91 3.39 19.25
N GLU A 273 16.33 4.58 18.83
CA GLU A 273 15.81 5.84 19.39
C GLU A 273 15.00 6.67 18.39
N GLN A 274 15.10 6.37 17.10
CA GLN A 274 14.44 7.13 16.03
C GLN A 274 13.59 6.19 15.19
N PHE A 275 12.30 6.49 15.09
CA PHE A 275 11.39 5.80 14.19
C PHE A 275 11.07 6.70 13.00
N THR A 276 11.50 6.30 11.82
CA THR A 276 11.10 6.91 10.55
C THR A 276 10.39 5.85 9.74
N PHE A 277 9.17 6.17 9.28
CA PHE A 277 8.40 5.26 8.46
C PHE A 277 8.85 5.34 7.00
N ASP A 278 9.56 4.33 6.53
CA ASP A 278 10.08 4.23 5.16
C ASP A 278 9.23 3.34 4.24
N GLY A 279 8.21 2.69 4.81
CA GLY A 279 7.35 1.77 4.08
C GLY A 279 7.89 0.32 3.96
N SER A 280 8.96 -0.03 4.69
CA SER A 280 9.47 -1.40 4.80
C SER A 280 8.60 -2.27 5.73
N GLY A 281 8.69 -3.60 5.59
CA GLY A 281 8.01 -4.52 6.51
C GLY A 281 8.40 -4.30 7.99
N GLN A 282 9.66 -3.91 8.25
CA GLN A 282 10.11 -3.52 9.59
C GLN A 282 9.38 -2.27 10.11
N ALA A 283 9.18 -1.26 9.26
CA ALA A 283 8.48 -0.03 9.64
C ALA A 283 6.98 -0.26 9.91
N TYR A 284 6.31 -1.10 9.12
CA TYR A 284 4.92 -1.53 9.36
C TYR A 284 4.79 -2.26 10.69
N ALA A 285 5.67 -3.25 10.90
CA ALA A 285 5.69 -4.04 12.12
C ALA A 285 5.91 -3.15 13.36
N ARG A 286 6.89 -2.25 13.35
CA ARG A 286 7.14 -1.31 14.45
C ARG A 286 5.99 -0.33 14.67
N ALA A 287 5.42 0.22 13.60
CA ALA A 287 4.23 1.08 13.69
C ALA A 287 3.08 0.39 14.44
N SER A 288 2.85 -0.89 14.13
CA SER A 288 1.80 -1.69 14.79
C SER A 288 2.05 -1.90 16.29
N MET A 289 3.31 -1.97 16.73
CA MET A 289 3.65 -2.18 18.15
C MET A 289 3.22 -1.00 19.03
N TYR A 290 3.17 0.22 18.51
CA TYR A 290 2.66 1.36 19.27
C TYR A 290 1.17 1.22 19.59
N LEU A 291 0.39 0.76 18.62
CA LEU A 291 -1.05 0.53 18.79
C LEU A 291 -1.30 -0.71 19.63
N GLU A 292 -0.49 -1.76 19.46
CA GLU A 292 -0.55 -2.96 20.29
C GLU A 292 -0.18 -2.65 21.75
N ALA A 293 0.78 -1.77 22.03
CA ALA A 293 1.11 -1.35 23.39
C ALA A 293 -0.09 -0.71 24.11
N VAL A 294 -0.88 0.11 23.39
CA VAL A 294 -2.12 0.67 23.93
C VAL A 294 -3.16 -0.43 24.14
N ALA A 295 -3.32 -1.34 23.16
CA ALA A 295 -4.30 -2.41 23.23
C ALA A 295 -3.99 -3.45 24.32
N ASP A 296 -2.72 -3.74 24.58
CA ASP A 296 -2.24 -4.65 25.61
C ASP A 296 -2.55 -4.09 27.02
N GLU A 297 -2.22 -2.83 27.26
CA GLU A 297 -2.45 -2.20 28.58
C GLU A 297 -3.92 -1.81 28.81
N ARG A 298 -4.56 -1.21 27.80
CA ARG A 298 -5.87 -0.55 27.95
C ARG A 298 -7.01 -1.32 27.27
N GLY A 299 -6.71 -2.48 26.66
CA GLY A 299 -7.63 -3.21 25.80
C GLY A 299 -7.87 -2.48 24.47
N ILE A 300 -8.50 -3.17 23.51
CA ILE A 300 -8.97 -2.55 22.26
C ILE A 300 -9.89 -1.35 22.54
N LYS A 301 -10.67 -1.37 23.63
CA LYS A 301 -11.49 -0.20 24.04
C LYS A 301 -10.64 1.04 24.31
N GLY A 302 -9.46 0.91 24.90
CA GLY A 302 -8.53 2.02 25.09
C GLY A 302 -7.97 2.53 23.77
N LEU A 303 -7.60 1.63 22.87
CA LEU A 303 -7.19 2.01 21.51
C LEU A 303 -8.31 2.76 20.77
N MET A 304 -9.57 2.34 20.91
CA MET A 304 -10.70 3.05 20.29
C MET A 304 -10.88 4.46 20.85
N ARG A 305 -10.60 4.71 22.13
CA ARG A 305 -10.60 6.08 22.69
C ARG A 305 -9.48 6.96 22.12
N VAL A 306 -8.32 6.38 21.80
CA VAL A 306 -7.28 7.09 21.01
C VAL A 306 -7.85 7.51 19.66
N TYR A 307 -8.53 6.61 18.97
CA TYR A 307 -9.15 6.92 17.67
C TYR A 307 -10.30 7.92 17.77
N ASP A 308 -11.12 7.87 18.83
CA ASP A 308 -12.18 8.86 19.07
C ASP A 308 -11.61 10.28 19.21
N ARG A 309 -10.40 10.44 19.77
CA ARG A 309 -9.71 11.74 19.84
C ARG A 309 -9.22 12.22 18.47
N LEU A 310 -8.93 11.30 17.55
CA LEU A 310 -8.52 11.62 16.18
C LEU A 310 -9.71 11.97 15.27
N LYS A 311 -10.94 11.57 15.65
CA LYS A 311 -12.16 11.94 14.92
C LYS A 311 -12.36 13.45 15.01
N GLY A 312 -12.08 14.16 13.93
CA GLY A 312 -12.12 15.63 13.89
C GLY A 312 -10.85 16.25 13.31
N GLY A 313 -9.77 15.46 13.14
CA GLY A 313 -8.57 15.89 12.44
C GLY A 313 -7.62 16.78 13.25
N GLU A 314 -7.82 16.88 14.57
CA GLU A 314 -6.93 17.64 15.45
C GLU A 314 -5.91 16.71 16.13
N GLY A 315 -4.62 17.02 15.97
CA GLY A 315 -3.52 16.32 16.64
C GLY A 315 -2.94 15.12 15.88
N SER A 316 -1.81 14.61 16.37
CA SER A 316 -1.16 13.39 15.88
C SER A 316 -1.62 12.19 16.69
N VAL A 317 -1.51 10.97 16.14
CA VAL A 317 -1.80 9.75 16.92
C VAL A 317 -0.87 9.62 18.13
N LEU A 318 0.36 10.11 18.08
CA LEU A 318 1.24 10.11 19.27
C LEU A 318 0.68 11.00 20.38
N GLN A 319 0.14 12.18 20.03
CA GLN A 319 -0.53 13.05 20.99
C GLN A 319 -1.78 12.37 21.56
N ALA A 320 -2.62 11.79 20.70
CA ALA A 320 -3.83 11.10 21.13
C ALA A 320 -3.53 9.90 22.05
N ILE A 321 -2.45 9.14 21.78
CA ILE A 321 -1.97 8.08 22.67
C ILE A 321 -1.52 8.68 24.00
N SER A 322 -0.74 9.77 23.99
CA SER A 322 -0.26 10.42 25.21
C SER A 322 -1.43 10.90 26.08
N ASP A 323 -2.42 11.57 25.48
CA ASP A 323 -3.60 12.07 26.17
C ASP A 323 -4.45 10.94 26.78
N GLU A 324 -4.57 9.82 26.08
CA GLU A 324 -5.35 8.67 26.55
C GLU A 324 -4.63 7.84 27.63
N THR A 325 -3.31 7.77 27.56
CA THR A 325 -2.54 6.84 28.40
C THR A 325 -1.76 7.52 29.53
N GLY A 326 -1.48 8.81 29.39
CA GLY A 326 -0.53 9.56 30.21
C GLY A 326 0.94 9.25 29.91
N TRP A 327 1.23 8.52 28.82
CA TRP A 327 2.59 8.13 28.48
C TRP A 327 3.35 9.23 27.75
N SER A 328 4.59 9.46 28.17
CA SER A 328 5.60 10.11 27.34
C SER A 328 5.94 9.24 26.13
N GLN A 329 6.48 9.86 25.07
CA GLN A 329 6.96 9.13 23.90
C GLN A 329 7.99 8.05 24.27
N LYS A 330 8.88 8.32 25.25
CA LYS A 330 9.85 7.34 25.75
C LYS A 330 9.19 6.13 26.42
N GLN A 331 8.09 6.33 27.16
CA GLN A 331 7.34 5.23 27.77
C GLN A 331 6.62 4.40 26.71
N LEU A 332 5.98 5.06 25.73
CA LEU A 332 5.35 4.38 24.60
C LEU A 332 6.37 3.54 23.81
N GLU A 333 7.53 4.11 23.51
CA GLU A 333 8.64 3.43 22.83
C GLU A 333 9.11 2.19 23.61
N GLY A 334 9.28 2.32 24.93
CA GLY A 334 9.67 1.21 25.80
C GLY A 334 8.64 0.08 25.82
N LYS A 335 7.34 0.42 25.87
CA LYS A 335 6.25 -0.57 25.83
C LYS A 335 6.16 -1.27 24.47
N ALA A 336 6.22 -0.52 23.38
CA ALA A 336 6.23 -1.07 22.02
C ALA A 336 7.43 -2.01 21.79
N ARG A 337 8.62 -1.64 22.30
CA ARG A 337 9.81 -2.49 22.23
C ARG A 337 9.66 -3.77 23.06
N ALA A 338 9.07 -3.69 24.24
CA ALA A 338 8.86 -4.85 25.09
C ALA A 338 7.99 -5.91 24.39
N LEU A 339 6.94 -5.49 23.67
CA LEU A 339 6.07 -6.38 22.89
C LEU A 339 6.79 -7.10 21.73
N ALA A 340 7.75 -6.43 21.10
CA ALA A 340 8.51 -6.98 19.98
C ALA A 340 9.47 -8.12 20.40
N VAL A 341 9.81 -8.23 21.68
CA VAL A 341 10.71 -9.27 22.22
C VAL A 341 9.99 -10.33 23.05
N MET A 342 8.66 -10.24 23.19
CA MET A 342 7.90 -11.27 23.89
C MET A 342 7.82 -12.56 23.04
N PRO A 343 7.97 -13.74 23.67
CA PRO A 343 7.94 -15.03 22.99
C PRO A 343 6.56 -15.39 22.41
#